data_AF-A0A355FPU6-F1
#
_entry.id   AF-A0A355FPU6-F1
#
_cell.length_a   1.000
_cell.length_b   1.000
_cell.length_c   1.000
_cell.angle_alpha   90.00
_cell.angle_beta   90.00
_cell.angle_gamma   90.00
#
_symmetry.space_group_name_H-M   'P 1'
#
loop_
_entity.id
_entity.type
_entity.pdbx_description
1 polymer ?
#
loop_
_entity_poly.entity_id
_entity_poly.type
_entity_poly.pdbx_seq_one_letter_code
_entity_poly.pdbx_strand_id
1 'polypeptide(L)' 'MRFKEAKDTFSEFWSEFRKVKYGMVGLVMFVLFLLMVIFESVLIPFPETGRRWRDITYWEDNP' A
#
# COMPACT_ATOMS: atom_id res chain seq x y z
N MET A 1 19.34 -16.52 -18.15
CA MET A 1 18.19 -15.74 -18.65
C MET A 1 18.55 -14.28 -18.50
N ARG A 2 18.61 -13.56 -19.61
CA ARG A 2 19.26 -12.24 -19.66
C ARG A 2 18.33 -11.23 -19.01
N PHE A 3 18.84 -10.40 -18.10
CA PHE A 3 18.09 -9.31 -17.46
C PHE A 3 17.29 -8.44 -18.45
N LYS A 4 17.78 -8.35 -19.69
CA LYS A 4 17.13 -7.71 -20.83
C LYS A 4 15.80 -8.38 -21.22
N GLU A 5 15.77 -9.71 -21.33
CA GLU A 5 14.54 -10.47 -21.65
C GLU A 5 13.49 -10.28 -20.56
N ALA A 6 13.88 -10.32 -19.28
CA ALA A 6 12.96 -10.10 -18.17
C ALA A 6 12.36 -8.67 -18.19
N LYS A 7 13.17 -7.66 -18.51
CA LYS A 7 12.70 -6.27 -18.66
C LYS A 7 11.73 -6.13 -19.83
N ASP A 8 12.04 -6.76 -20.96
CA ASP A 8 11.19 -6.69 -22.16
C ASP A 8 9.83 -7.36 -21.90
N THR A 9 9.83 -8.56 -21.30
CA THR A 9 8.59 -9.26 -20.88
C THR A 9 7.79 -8.45 -19.86
N PHE A 10 8.45 -7.84 -18.87
CA PHE A 10 7.76 -7.01 -17.88
C PHE A 10 7.13 -5.77 -18.50
N SER A 11 7.83 -5.11 -19.44
CA SER A 11 7.32 -3.94 -20.14
C SER A 11 6.09 -4.28 -20.99
N GLU A 12 6.10 -5.43 -21.66
CA GLU A 12 4.97 -5.92 -22.45
C GLU A 12 3.77 -6.23 -21.55
N PHE A 13 3.98 -6.96 -20.45
CA PHE A 13 2.95 -7.20 -19.44
C PHE A 13 2.34 -5.89 -18.92
N TRP A 14 3.18 -4.90 -18.58
CA TRP A 14 2.71 -3.63 -18.04
C TRP A 14 1.86 -2.85 -19.04
N SER A 15 2.22 -2.90 -20.32
CA SER A 15 1.47 -2.28 -21.43
C SER A 15 0.06 -2.88 -21.59
N GLU A 16 -0.09 -4.19 -21.39
CA GLU A 16 -1.39 -4.85 -21.42
C GLU A 16 -2.17 -4.62 -20.12
N PHE A 17 -1.51 -4.74 -18.96
CA PHE A 17 -2.14 -4.59 -17.65
C PHE A 17 -2.81 -3.22 -17.47
N ARG A 18 -2.19 -2.14 -17.95
CA ARG A 18 -2.77 -0.79 -17.90
C ARG A 18 -4.07 -0.60 -18.67
N LYS A 19 -4.41 -1.49 -19.60
CA LYS A 19 -5.69 -1.46 -20.34
C LYS A 19 -6.84 -2.00 -19.48
N VAL A 20 -6.54 -2.81 -18.47
CA VAL A 20 -7.52 -3.40 -17.55
C VAL A 20 -7.85 -2.40 -16.44
N LYS A 21 -8.92 -1.61 -16.64
CA LYS A 21 -9.33 -0.53 -15.72
C LYS A 21 -9.50 -0.98 -14.26
N TYR A 22 -10.16 -2.11 -14.02
CA TYR A 22 -10.37 -2.62 -12.66
C TYR A 22 -9.05 -3.06 -11.98
N GLY A 23 -8.14 -3.67 -12.74
CA GLY A 23 -6.81 -4.04 -12.25
C GLY A 23 -5.99 -2.81 -11.85
N MET A 24 -6.07 -1.74 -12.65
CA MET A 24 -5.40 -0.48 -12.35
C MET A 24 -5.96 0.20 -11.09
N VAL A 25 -7.29 0.21 -10.91
CA VAL A 25 -7.92 0.73 -9.68
C VAL A 25 -7.43 -0.04 -8.46
N GLY A 26 -7.41 -1.38 -8.53
CA GLY A 26 -6.88 -2.21 -7.46
C GLY A 26 -5.41 -1.92 -7.14
N LEU A 27 -4.58 -1.73 -8.18
CA LEU A 27 -3.17 -1.37 -8.00
C LEU A 27 -3.03 0.01 -7.33
N VAL A 28 -3.80 1.00 -7.77
CA VAL A 28 -3.78 2.34 -7.16
C VAL A 28 -4.18 2.26 -5.68
N MET A 29 -5.25 1.52 -5.34
CA MET A 29 -5.65 1.32 -3.95
C MET A 29 -4.56 0.61 -3.14
N PHE A 30 -3.93 -0.41 -3.71
CA PHE A 30 -2.84 -1.13 -3.07
C PHE A 30 -1.66 -0.21 -2.75
N VAL A 31 -1.23 0.61 -3.71
CA VAL A 31 -0.17 1.61 -3.50
C VAL A 31 -0.59 2.61 -2.42
N LEU A 32 -1.85 3.06 -2.43
CA LEU A 32 -2.39 3.96 -1.41
C LEU A 32 -2.31 3.38 0.01
N PHE A 33 -2.70 2.12 0.19
CA PHE A 33 -2.61 1.44 1.49
C PHE A 33 -1.16 1.18 1.90
N LEU A 34 -0.28 0.82 0.97
CA LEU A 34 1.16 0.72 1.26
C LEU A 34 1.72 2.05 1.75
N LEU A 35 1.34 3.17 1.12
CA LEU A 35 1.77 4.49 1.57
C LEU A 35 1.23 4.80 2.97
N MET A 36 -0.03 4.44 3.28
CA MET A 36 -0.56 4.62 4.65
C MET A 36 0.26 3.89 5.70
N VAL A 37 0.72 2.67 5.41
CA VAL A 37 1.57 1.88 6.33
C VAL A 37 2.97 2.49 6.45
N ILE A 38 3.58 2.89 5.33
CA ILE A 38 4.92 3.49 5.34
C ILE A 38 4.93 4.83 6.09
N PHE A 39 3.87 5.62 5.92
CA PHE A 39 3.69 6.91 6.57
C PHE A 39 2.89 6.82 7.88
N GLU A 40 2.79 5.64 8.49
CA GLU A 40 2.05 5.42 9.74
C GLU A 40 2.48 6.42 10.83
N SER A 41 3.78 6.63 11.01
CA SER A 41 4.32 7.55 12.02
C SER A 41 3.98 9.03 11.80
N VAL A 42 3.61 9.41 10.57
CA VAL A 42 3.20 10.77 10.22
C VAL A 42 1.67 10.91 10.30
N LEU A 43 0.96 9.85 9.92
CA LEU A 43 -0.51 9.83 9.87
C LEU A 43 -1.14 9.57 11.25
N ILE A 44 -0.46 8.82 12.11
CA ILE A 44 -0.96 8.42 13.42
C ILE A 44 -0.14 9.12 14.51
N PRO A 45 -0.77 9.94 15.36
CA PRO A 45 -0.07 10.66 16.43
C PRO A 45 0.39 9.74 17.57
N PHE A 46 -0.31 8.62 17.77
CA PHE A 46 -0.02 7.69 18.86
C PHE A 46 0.58 6.37 18.35
N PRO A 47 1.85 6.06 18.69
CA PRO A 47 2.60 4.98 18.07
C PRO A 47 2.12 3.56 18.40
N GLU A 48 1.31 3.39 19.45
CA GLU A 48 0.76 2.08 19.85
C GLU A 48 -0.65 1.80 19.29
N THR A 49 -1.19 2.73 18.49
CA THR A 49 -2.52 2.64 17.90
C THR A 49 -2.71 1.36 17.09
N GLY A 50 -1.72 0.97 16.28
CA GLY A 50 -1.82 -0.25 15.48
C GLY A 50 -2.03 -1.52 16.32
N ARG A 51 -1.42 -1.59 17.52
CA ARG A 51 -1.56 -2.74 18.43
C ARG A 51 -2.80 -2.64 19.32
N ARG A 52 -3.15 -1.42 19.73
CA ARG A 52 -4.23 -1.14 20.68
C ARG A 52 -5.49 -0.58 20.03
N TRP A 53 -5.66 -0.73 18.73
CA TRP A 53 -6.81 -0.17 18.00
C TRP A 53 -8.18 -0.62 18.56
N ARG A 54 -8.23 -1.79 19.23
CA ARG A 54 -9.43 -2.36 19.85
C ARG A 54 -9.58 -2.03 21.34
N ASP A 55 -8.59 -1.39 21.95
CA ASP A 55 -8.55 -1.11 23.37
C ASP A 55 -9.14 0.27 23.63
N ILE A 56 -10.33 0.32 24.24
CA ILE A 56 -11.05 1.58 24.45
C ILE A 56 -10.32 2.48 25.45
N THR A 57 -9.70 1.90 26.49
CA THR A 57 -8.99 2.71 27.50
C THR A 57 -7.75 3.38 26.91
N TYR A 58 -7.10 2.74 25.94
CA TYR A 58 -6.01 3.36 25.18
C TYR A 58 -6.46 4.63 24.47
N TRP A 59 -7.64 4.62 23.85
CA TRP A 59 -8.19 5.79 23.16
C TRP A 59 -8.69 6.87 24.14
N GLU A 60 -9.12 6.51 25.34
CA GLU A 60 -9.46 7.48 26.39
C GLU A 60 -8.23 8.27 26.86
N ASP A 61 -7.08 7.59 27.00
CA ASP A 61 -5.81 8.21 27.41
C ASP A 61 -5.07 8.90 26.25
N ASN A 62 -5.43 8.57 25.00
CA ASN A 62 -4.81 9.08 23.77
C ASN A 62 -5.91 9.58 22.79
N PRO A 63 -6.55 10.72 23.09
CA PRO A 63 -7.67 11.27 22.32
C PRO A 63 -7.28 11.84 20.95
#